data_AF-A0A166QNK3-F1
#
_entry.id   AF-A0A166QNK3-F1
#
_cell.length_a   1.000
_cell.length_b   1.000
_cell.length_c   1.000
_cell.angle_alpha   90.00
_cell.angle_beta   90.00
_cell.angle_gamma   90.00
#
_symmetry.space_group_name_H-M   'P 1'
#
loop_
_entity.id
_entity.type
_entity.pdbx_description
1 polymer ?
#
loop_
_entity_poly.entity_id
_entity_poly.type
_entity_poly.pdbx_seq_one_letter_code
_entity_poly.pdbx_strand_id
1 'polypeptide(L)'
;KVIAIIKDKVDSGAYEESNSSYRSRWFTVVKKDGESLRIVHDLQPLNAVVIQDCAVPPIVKDLAEGYGARACYAGLDLFVTFD
;
A
#
# COMPACT_ATOMS: atom_id res chain seq x y z
N LYS A 1 1.53 21.80 1.11
CA LYS A 1 2.07 20.47 0.73
C LYS A 1 1.02 19.37 0.88
N VAL A 2 0.45 19.13 2.08
CA VAL A 2 -0.57 18.07 2.29
C VAL A 2 -1.84 18.27 1.45
N ILE A 3 -2.39 19.49 1.38
CA ILE A 3 -3.60 19.77 0.58
C ILE A 3 -3.37 19.47 -0.91
N ALA A 4 -2.17 19.77 -1.44
CA ALA A 4 -1.83 19.45 -2.82
C ALA A 4 -1.85 17.94 -3.05
N ILE A 5 -1.24 17.15 -2.16
CA ILE A 5 -1.26 15.69 -2.23
C ILE A 5 -2.68 15.13 -2.21
N ILE A 6 -3.58 15.70 -1.40
CA ILE A 6 -4.98 15.27 -1.35
C ILE A 6 -5.68 15.58 -2.68
N LYS A 7 -5.47 16.77 -3.26
CA LYS A 7 -6.03 17.13 -4.56
C LYS A 7 -5.49 16.23 -5.67
N ASP A 8 -4.18 15.99 -5.70
CA ASP A 8 -3.55 15.10 -6.67
C ASP A 8 -4.13 13.68 -6.57
N LYS A 9 -4.41 13.19 -5.34
CA LYS A 9 -5.07 11.89 -5.13
C LYS A 9 -6.53 11.89 -5.59
N VAL A 10 -7.26 12.98 -5.45
CA VAL A 10 -8.61 13.11 -6.02
C VAL A 10 -8.55 13.12 -7.55
N ASP A 11 -7.63 13.89 -8.14
CA ASP A 11 -7.45 14.01 -9.59
C ASP A 11 -7.00 12.67 -10.22
N SER A 12 -6.20 11.88 -9.50
CA SER A 12 -5.81 10.52 -9.91
C SER A 12 -6.96 9.49 -9.84
N GLY A 13 -8.09 9.86 -9.21
CA GLY A 13 -9.22 8.96 -8.95
C GLY A 13 -9.02 8.03 -7.75
N ALA A 14 -7.89 8.12 -7.03
CA ALA A 14 -7.64 7.33 -5.84
C ALA A 14 -8.57 7.71 -4.67
N TYR A 15 -8.93 9.00 -4.54
CA TYR A 15 -9.87 9.50 -3.52
C TYR A 15 -11.12 10.11 -4.13
N GLU A 16 -12.24 9.93 -3.42
CA GLU A 16 -13.53 10.55 -3.71
C GLU A 16 -14.15 11.15 -2.44
N GLU A 17 -15.02 12.14 -2.62
CA GLU A 17 -15.79 12.69 -1.51
C GLU A 17 -16.79 11.65 -1.00
N SER A 18 -16.87 11.50 0.32
CA SER A 18 -17.74 10.50 0.95
C SER A 18 -18.56 11.12 2.07
N ASN A 19 -19.85 10.75 2.12
CA ASN A 19 -20.75 11.04 3.24
C ASN A 19 -20.82 9.88 4.25
N SER A 20 -19.79 9.02 4.29
CA SER A 20 -19.75 7.86 5.17
C SER A 20 -19.83 8.24 6.65
N SER A 21 -20.57 7.42 7.42
CA SER A 21 -20.57 7.49 8.88
C SER A 21 -19.25 6.98 9.49
N TYR A 22 -18.46 6.22 8.72
CA TYR A 22 -17.17 5.70 9.13
C TYR A 22 -16.03 6.61 8.66
N ARG A 23 -15.05 6.83 9.53
CA ARG A 23 -13.85 7.62 9.23
C ARG A 23 -12.64 7.02 9.94
N SER A 24 -11.56 6.82 9.20
CA SER A 24 -10.26 6.45 9.76
C SER A 24 -9.44 7.72 10.02
N ARG A 25 -8.58 7.68 11.05
CA ARG A 25 -7.59 8.74 11.27
C ARG A 25 -6.49 8.60 10.23
N TRP A 26 -5.80 9.70 9.94
CA TRP A 26 -4.63 9.68 9.06
C TRP A 26 -3.64 10.75 9.51
N PHE A 27 -2.38 10.56 9.15
CA PHE A 27 -1.28 11.48 9.45
C PHE A 27 -0.25 11.44 8.34
N THR A 28 0.71 12.37 8.37
CA THR A 28 1.78 12.43 7.36
C THR A 28 3.13 12.08 7.95
N VAL A 29 3.92 11.33 7.19
CA VAL A 29 5.31 10.98 7.52
C VAL A 29 6.22 11.60 6.46
N VAL A 30 7.30 12.22 6.90
CA VAL A 30 8.35 12.72 6.01
C VAL A 30 9.16 11.51 5.50
N LYS A 31 9.31 11.39 4.18
CA LYS A 31 10.15 10.34 3.59
C LYS A 31 11.63 10.62 3.88
N LYS A 32 12.49 9.64 3.61
CA LYS A 32 13.95 9.72 3.83
C LYS A 32 14.62 10.89 3.07
N ASP A 33 13.99 11.37 2.00
CA ASP A 33 14.44 12.55 1.26
C ASP A 33 14.32 13.88 2.04
N GLY A 34 13.65 13.87 3.20
CA GLY A 34 13.52 15.04 4.08
C GLY A 34 12.50 16.08 3.62
N GLU A 35 11.90 15.90 2.45
CA GLU A 35 10.99 16.89 1.85
C GLU A 35 9.62 16.31 1.48
N SER A 36 9.59 15.09 0.96
CA SER A 36 8.35 14.46 0.49
C SER A 36 7.51 13.99 1.66
N LEU A 37 6.21 14.27 1.60
CA LEU A 37 5.25 13.77 2.58
C LEU A 37 4.55 12.53 2.03
N ARG A 38 4.39 11.50 2.86
CA ARG A 38 3.54 10.35 2.61
C ARG A 38 2.35 10.41 3.57
N ILE A 39 1.14 10.33 3.03
CA ILE A 39 -0.07 10.17 3.83
C ILE A 39 -0.14 8.70 4.29
N VAL A 40 -0.41 8.51 5.58
CA VAL A 40 -0.60 7.20 6.21
C VAL A 40 -1.97 7.19 6.86
N HIS A 41 -2.82 6.25 6.44
CA HIS A 41 -4.11 5.99 7.07
C HIS A 41 -3.91 5.06 8.25
N ASP A 42 -4.39 5.45 9.42
CA ASP A 42 -4.42 4.61 10.62
C ASP A 42 -5.59 3.63 10.50
N LEU A 43 -5.28 2.47 9.90
CA LEU A 43 -6.21 1.38 9.71
C LEU A 43 -6.21 0.38 10.88
N GLN A 44 -5.48 0.64 11.97
CA GLN A 44 -5.46 -0.28 13.12
C GLN A 44 -6.87 -0.56 13.68
N PRO A 45 -7.76 0.46 13.85
CA PRO A 45 -9.11 0.21 14.33
C PRO A 45 -9.96 -0.60 13.34
N LEU A 46 -9.75 -0.38 12.03
CA LEU A 46 -10.47 -1.09 10.98
C LEU A 46 -10.02 -2.54 10.89
N ASN A 47 -8.70 -2.78 10.92
CA ASN A 47 -8.13 -4.12 10.87
C ASN A 47 -8.53 -4.99 12.08
N ALA A 48 -8.89 -4.39 13.21
CA ALA A 48 -9.37 -5.11 14.39
C ALA A 48 -10.78 -5.70 14.20
N VAL A 49 -11.60 -5.13 13.31
CA VAL A 49 -12.98 -5.58 13.06
C VAL A 49 -13.15 -6.34 11.75
N VAL A 50 -12.25 -6.12 10.78
CA VAL A 50 -12.27 -6.81 9.49
C VAL A 50 -11.91 -8.28 9.70
N ILE A 51 -12.73 -9.18 9.14
CA ILE A 51 -12.39 -10.61 9.10
C ILE A 51 -11.15 -10.78 8.23
N GLN A 52 -10.11 -11.35 8.82
CA GLN A 52 -8.86 -11.60 8.13
C GLN A 52 -9.07 -12.67 7.04
N ASP A 53 -9.09 -12.24 5.78
CA ASP A 53 -8.89 -13.13 4.65
C ASP A 53 -7.41 -13.02 4.23
N CYS A 54 -6.64 -14.05 4.53
CA CYS A 54 -5.21 -14.07 4.27
C CYS A 54 -4.92 -14.94 3.05
N ALA A 55 -4.56 -14.31 1.93
CA ALA A 55 -3.81 -15.00 0.89
C ALA A 55 -2.41 -15.29 1.45
N VAL A 56 -2.26 -16.44 2.12
CA VAL A 56 -0.99 -16.86 2.71
C VAL A 56 0.06 -16.88 1.60
N PRO A 57 1.16 -16.09 1.72
CA PRO A 57 2.20 -16.11 0.72
C PRO A 57 2.71 -17.54 0.50
N PRO A 58 3.08 -17.92 -0.73
CA PRO A 58 3.64 -19.24 -0.99
C PRO A 58 4.86 -19.48 -0.09
N ILE A 59 5.08 -20.75 0.27
CA ILE A 59 6.25 -21.15 1.06
C ILE A 59 7.50 -20.72 0.30
N VAL A 60 8.25 -19.78 0.87
CA VAL A 60 9.39 -19.12 0.20
C VAL A 60 10.43 -20.13 -0.27
N LYS A 61 10.61 -21.21 0.49
CA LYS A 61 11.54 -22.30 0.14
C LYS A 61 11.11 -23.02 -1.15
N ASP A 62 9.85 -23.41 -1.26
CA ASP A 62 9.32 -24.12 -2.43
C ASP A 62 9.38 -23.23 -3.67
N LEU A 63 9.08 -21.94 -3.49
CA LEU A 63 9.22 -20.94 -4.54
C LEU A 63 10.69 -20.78 -4.99
N ALA A 64 11.63 -20.71 -4.04
CA ALA A 64 13.05 -20.56 -4.32
C ALA A 64 13.66 -21.82 -4.96
N GLU A 65 13.26 -23.01 -4.56
CA GLU A 65 13.70 -24.28 -5.15
C GLU A 65 13.25 -24.40 -6.62
N GLY A 66 12.04 -23.93 -6.95
CA GLY A 66 11.56 -23.87 -8.34
C GLY A 66 12.39 -22.97 -9.27
N TYR A 67 13.16 -22.05 -8.70
CA TYR A 67 14.09 -21.18 -9.42
C TYR A 67 15.50 -21.76 -9.54
N GLY A 68 15.83 -22.89 -8.91
CA GLY A 68 17.16 -23.49 -8.99
C GLY A 68 17.64 -23.79 -10.42
N ALA A 69 18.97 -23.76 -10.61
CA ALA A 69 19.65 -24.09 -11.87
C ALA A 69 19.27 -23.23 -13.11
N ARG A 70 18.75 -22.02 -12.90
CA ARG A 70 18.54 -21.04 -13.98
C ARG A 70 19.79 -20.17 -14.16
N ALA A 71 20.15 -19.88 -15.41
CA ALA A 71 21.32 -19.06 -15.75
C ALA A 71 21.09 -17.55 -15.49
N CYS A 72 19.85 -17.10 -15.41
CA CYS A 72 19.47 -15.71 -15.14
C CYS A 72 18.10 -15.62 -14.48
N TYR A 73 17.88 -14.53 -13.73
CA TYR A 73 16.61 -14.18 -13.10
C TYR A 73 16.25 -12.75 -13.47
N ALA A 74 14.96 -12.46 -13.61
CA ALA A 74 14.42 -11.12 -13.78
C ALA A 74 13.27 -10.91 -12.80
N GLY A 75 13.28 -9.79 -12.07
CA GLY A 75 12.19 -9.35 -11.24
C GLY A 75 11.52 -8.13 -11.87
N LEU A 76 10.19 -8.11 -11.87
CA LEU A 76 9.40 -6.97 -12.34
C LEU A 76 8.60 -6.43 -11.16
N ASP A 77 8.72 -5.13 -10.90
CA ASP A 77 7.81 -4.42 -10.01
C ASP A 77 6.66 -3.87 -10.86
N LEU A 78 5.46 -4.37 -10.61
CA LEU A 78 4.28 -3.97 -11.37
C LEU A 78 3.67 -2.66 -10.84
N PHE A 79 4.04 -2.19 -9.64
CA PHE A 79 3.37 -1.07 -8.96
C PHE A 79 1.82 -1.23 -8.87
N VAL A 80 1.31 -2.45 -9.02
CA VAL A 80 -0.14 -2.74 -9.17
C VAL A 80 -0.86 -2.85 -7.82
N THR A 81 -0.12 -3.10 -6.74
CA THR A 81 -0.75 -3.65 -5.54
C THR A 81 -1.44 -2.61 -4.66
N PHE A 82 -0.89 -1.39 -4.50
CA PHE A 82 -1.49 -0.34 -3.66
C PHE A 82 -1.03 1.07 -4.09
N ASP A 83 -1.97 2.01 -4.26
CA ASP A 83 -1.73 3.45 -4.56
C ASP A 83 -2.10 4.40 -3.39
#